data_AF-A0A139JXX9-F1
#
_entry.id   AF-A0A139JXX9-F1
#
_cell.length_a   1.000
_cell.length_b   1.000
_cell.length_c   1.000
_cell.angle_alpha   90.00
_cell.angle_beta   90.00
_cell.angle_gamma   90.00
#
_symmetry.space_group_name_H-M   'P 1'
#
loop_
_entity.id
_entity.type
_entity.pdbx_description
1 polymer ?
#
loop_
_entity_poly.entity_id
_entity_poly.type
_entity_poly.pdbx_seq_one_letter_code
_entity_poly.pdbx_strand_id
1 'polypeptide(L)' 'MEDLNQLKIVLVKKKRTSKWLAEQLGVNQTTVSKWCTNTTQPDLQTLKRITELLEVNIQDLINFS' A
#
# COMPACT_ATOMS: atom_id res chain seq x y z
N MET A 1 -9.62 10.79 -11.96
CA MET A 1 -8.92 10.75 -10.66
C MET A 1 -7.68 9.94 -10.93
N GLU A 2 -6.52 10.60 -10.92
CA GLU A 2 -5.24 9.92 -11.18
C GLU A 2 -5.01 8.83 -10.12
N ASP A 3 -4.60 7.64 -10.57
CA ASP A 3 -4.22 6.53 -9.70
C ASP A 3 -2.86 6.83 -9.04
N LEU A 4 -2.88 7.76 -8.08
CA LEU A 4 -1.72 8.19 -7.30
C LEU A 4 -1.12 7.02 -6.50
N ASN A 5 -1.97 6.15 -5.92
CA ASN A 5 -1.49 5.03 -5.11
C ASN A 5 -1.20 3.78 -5.96
N GLN A 6 0.05 3.32 -5.93
CA GLN A 6 0.56 2.15 -6.65
C GLN A 6 0.65 0.90 -5.75
N LEU A 7 0.12 0.94 -4.52
CA LEU A 7 0.20 -0.14 -3.54
C LEU A 7 -0.32 -1.47 -4.09
N LYS A 8 -1.42 -1.44 -4.85
CA LYS A 8 -1.98 -2.66 -5.47
C LYS A 8 -0.97 -3.31 -6.41
N ILE A 9 -0.30 -2.51 -7.25
CA ILE A 9 0.70 -2.99 -8.21
C ILE A 9 1.94 -3.51 -7.48
N VAL A 10 2.41 -2.80 -6.46
CA VAL A 10 3.56 -3.23 -5.66
C VAL A 10 3.26 -4.54 -4.93
N LEU A 11 2.07 -4.70 -4.34
CA LEU A 11 1.66 -5.95 -3.70
C LEU A 11 1.69 -7.13 -4.67
N VAL A 12 1.18 -6.94 -5.91
CA VAL A 12 1.24 -7.96 -6.96
C VAL A 12 2.69 -8.27 -7.35
N LYS A 13 3.53 -7.25 -7.58
CA LYS A 13 4.96 -7.43 -7.91
C LYS A 13 5.72 -8.19 -6.83
N LYS A 14 5.41 -7.93 -5.56
CA LYS A 14 6.00 -8.61 -4.39
C LYS A 14 5.32 -9.92 -4.02
N LYS A 15 4.32 -10.37 -4.79
CA LYS A 15 3.50 -11.57 -4.52
C LYS A 15 2.94 -11.60 -3.10
N ARG A 16 2.51 -10.43 -2.60
CA ARG A 16 1.85 -10.27 -1.29
C ARG A 16 0.37 -9.99 -1.48
N THR A 17 -0.44 -10.43 -0.52
CA THR A 17 -1.88 -10.21 -0.54
C THR A 17 -2.24 -9.02 0.35
N SER A 18 -3.39 -8.38 0.10
CA SER A 18 -3.90 -7.32 0.98
C SER A 18 -4.17 -7.83 2.40
N LYS A 19 -4.52 -9.12 2.54
CA LYS A 19 -4.66 -9.77 3.85
C LYS A 19 -3.32 -9.81 4.58
N TRP A 20 -2.25 -10.25 3.90
CA TRP A 20 -0.92 -10.32 4.48
C TRP A 20 -0.45 -8.94 4.97
N LEU A 21 -0.62 -7.89 4.16
CA LEU A 21 -0.22 -6.54 4.56
C LEU A 21 -1.04 -6.03 5.76
N ALA A 22 -2.33 -6.36 5.79
CA ALA A 22 -3.21 -6.00 6.91
C ALA A 22 -2.76 -6.67 8.22
N GLU A 23 -2.37 -7.95 8.15
CA GLU A 23 -1.82 -8.70 9.28
C GLU A 23 -0.49 -8.10 9.77
N GLN A 24 0.41 -7.71 8.87
CA GLN A 24 1.69 -7.09 9.25
C GLN A 24 1.52 -5.70 9.89
N LEU A 25 0.54 -4.93 9.43
CA LEU A 25 0.27 -3.58 9.95
C LEU A 25 -0.66 -3.58 11.16
N GLY A 26 -1.27 -4.72 11.51
CA GLY A 26 -2.27 -4.80 12.57
C GLY A 26 -3.56 -4.03 12.25
N VAL A 27 -3.91 -3.90 10.97
CA VAL A 27 -5.11 -3.19 10.51
C VAL A 27 -6.11 -4.16 9.88
N ASN A 28 -7.34 -3.69 9.65
CA ASN A 28 -8.34 -4.49 8.94
C ASN A 28 -7.99 -4.61 7.45
N GLN A 29 -8.21 -5.79 6.87
CA GLN A 29 -8.08 -6.04 5.43
C GLN A 29 -8.87 -5.03 4.58
N THR A 30 -10.06 -4.63 5.04
CA THR A 30 -10.88 -3.63 4.34
C THR A 30 -10.17 -2.28 4.23
N THR A 31 -9.35 -1.90 5.23
CA THR A 31 -8.56 -0.67 5.19
C THR A 31 -7.51 -0.73 4.09
N VAL A 32 -6.78 -1.84 4.00
CA VAL A 32 -5.79 -2.06 2.92
C VAL A 32 -6.48 -2.09 1.55
N SER A 33 -7.65 -2.73 1.44
CA SER A 33 -8.42 -2.72 0.19
C SER A 33 -8.80 -1.31 -0.24
N LYS A 34 -9.23 -0.45 0.70
CA LYS A 34 -9.56 0.97 0.42
C LYS A 34 -8.34 1.78 -0.02
N TRP A 35 -7.14 1.47 0.50
CA TRP A 35 -5.88 2.06 0.01
C TRP A 35 -5.59 1.62 -1.43
N CYS A 36 -5.79 0.35 -1.75
CA CYS A 36 -5.60 -0.17 -3.11
C CYS A 36 -6.63 0.36 -4.13
N THR A 37 -7.80 0.81 -3.69
CA THR A 37 -8.84 1.42 -4.54
C THR A 37 -8.81 2.95 -4.54
N ASN A 38 -7.76 3.58 -4.00
CA ASN A 38 -7.62 5.03 -3.89
C ASN A 38 -8.78 5.72 -3.13
N THR A 39 -9.59 4.96 -2.38
CA THR A 39 -10.75 5.49 -1.63
C THR A 39 -10.31 6.22 -0.37
N THR A 40 -9.23 5.75 0.24
CA THR A 40 -8.57 6.38 1.39
C THR A 40 -7.07 6.28 1.20
N GLN A 41 -6.29 7.21 1.76
CA GLN A 41 -4.84 7.10 1.74
C GLN A 41 -4.30 6.68 3.12
N PRO A 42 -3.25 5.83 3.17
CA PRO A 42 -2.51 5.62 4.40
C PRO A 42 -1.81 6.92 4.81
N ASP A 43 -1.65 7.13 6.12
CA ASP A 43 -0.83 8.22 6.62
C ASP A 43 0.67 7.95 6.36
N LEU A 44 1.52 8.97 6.55
CA LEU A 44 2.95 8.88 6.28
C LEU A 44 3.67 7.80 7.11
N GLN A 45 3.25 7.56 8.35
CA GLN A 45 3.86 6.52 9.19
C GLN A 45 3.52 5.12 8.66
N THR A 46 2.26 4.93 8.27
CA THR A 46 1.80 3.69 7.66
C THR A 46 2.49 3.46 6.31
N LEU A 47 2.62 4.50 5.47
CA LEU A 47 3.37 4.44 4.22
C LEU A 47 4.82 4.00 4.43
N LYS A 48 5.50 4.58 5.43
CA LYS A 48 6.87 4.17 5.78
C LYS A 48 6.94 2.69 6.18
N ARG A 49 6.03 2.23 7.04
CA ARG A 49 5.96 0.80 7.40
C ARG A 49 5.72 -0.10 6.19
N ILE A 50 4.84 0.31 5.26
CA ILE A 50 4.60 -0.44 4.03
C ILE A 50 5.88 -0.55 3.19
N THR A 51 6.64 0.54 3.05
CA THR A 51 7.92 0.52 2.32
C THR A 51 8.93 -0.43 2.96
N GLU A 52 9.00 -0.47 4.29
CA GLU A 52 9.88 -1.36 5.05
C GLU A 52 9.44 -2.84 4.88
N LEU A 53 8.15 -3.12 4.99
CA LEU A 53 7.59 -4.48 4.87
C LEU A 53 7.69 -5.06 3.46
N LEU A 54 7.57 -4.21 2.44
CA LEU A 54 7.61 -4.62 1.03
C LEU A 54 9.01 -4.49 0.43
N GLU A 55 9.97 -3.93 1.17
CA GLU A 55 11.33 -3.64 0.70
C GLU A 55 11.32 -2.88 -0.64
N VAL A 56 10.63 -1.74 -0.63
CA VAL A 56 10.47 -0.84 -1.79
C VAL A 56 10.73 0.61 -1.39
N ASN A 57 10.97 1.48 -2.36
CA ASN A 57 11.02 2.92 -2.10
C ASN A 57 9.62 3.52 -2.05
N ILE A 58 9.48 4.65 -1.35
CA ILE A 58 8.20 5.38 -1.30
C ILE A 58 7.75 5.86 -2.68
N GLN A 59 8.70 6.11 -3.58
CA GLN A 59 8.46 6.45 -4.99
C GLN A 59 7.83 5.29 -5.78
N ASP A 60 8.01 4.04 -5.33
CA ASP A 60 7.33 2.88 -5.95
C ASP A 60 5.85 2.80 -5.55
N LEU A 61 5.46 3.46 -4.44
CA LEU A 61 4.09 3.46 -3.92
C LEU A 61 3.27 4.65 -4.39
N ILE A 62 3.90 5.73 -4.83
CA ILE A 62 3.25 6.99 -5.21
C ILE A 62 3.65 7.36 -6.63
N ASN A 63 2.67 7.48 -7.51
CA ASN A 63 2.89 8.05 -8.84
C ASN A 63 2.77 9.59 -8.76
N PHE A 64 3.80 10.31 -9.20
CA PHE A 64 3.81 11.78 -9.28
C PHE A 64 3.65 12.30 -10.72
N SER A 65 3.31 11.40 -11.67
CA SER A 65 3.18 11.72 -13.10
C SER A 65 1.93 12.52 -13.42
#